data_AF-A0A947R300-F1
#
_entry.id   AF-A0A947R300-F1
#
_cell.length_a   1.000
_cell.length_b   1.000
_cell.length_c   1.000
_cell.angle_alpha   90.00
_cell.angle_beta   90.00
_cell.angle_gamma   90.00
#
_symmetry.space_group_name_H-M   'P 1'
#
loop_
_entity.id
_entity.type
_entity.pdbx_description
1 polymer ?
#
loop_
_entity_poly.entity_id
_entity_poly.type
_entity_poly.pdbx_seq_one_letter_code
_entity_poly.pdbx_strand_id
1 'polypeptide(L)'
;MRNIVALLIFSCVLAGYGASLLPHDTIHNWFGPQSGILGLIRATLTGIIVPGGPYVVFPLIDVLYRQGVGIDIAVTLFVSSMMLALPTLPFELPFLGWRFAAVRYLIGFGFTLLTGTITWIFFGV
;
A
#
# COMPACT_ATOMS: atom_id res chain seq x y z
N MET A 1 10.41 -7.81 23.11
CA MET A 1 10.32 -8.88 22.09
C MET A 1 9.04 -9.72 22.17
N ARG A 2 8.54 -10.10 23.36
CA ARG A 2 7.30 -10.92 23.51
C ARG A 2 6.02 -10.32 22.89
N ASN A 3 5.91 -9.00 22.78
CA ASN A 3 4.73 -8.33 22.21
C ASN A 3 4.72 -8.28 20.67
N ILE A 4 5.89 -8.43 20.01
CA ILE A 4 6.00 -8.36 18.55
C ILE A 4 5.39 -9.61 17.92
N VAL A 5 5.58 -10.78 18.55
CA VAL A 5 5.00 -12.05 18.09
C VAL A 5 3.46 -11.99 18.16
N ALA A 6 2.91 -11.44 19.25
CA ALA A 6 1.46 -11.24 19.37
C ALA A 6 0.91 -10.26 18.32
N LEU A 7 1.65 -9.18 18.03
CA LEU A 7 1.32 -8.21 16.97
C LEU A 7 1.37 -8.83 15.57
N LEU A 8 2.37 -9.68 15.29
CA LEU A 8 2.51 -10.43 14.05
C LEU A 8 1.37 -11.43 13.84
N ILE A 9 0.99 -12.16 14.89
CA ILE A 9 -0.13 -13.11 14.82
C ILE A 9 -1.43 -12.35 14.60
N PHE A 10 -1.64 -11.24 15.32
CA PHE A 10 -2.83 -10.41 15.16
C PHE A 10 -2.90 -9.74 13.78
N SER A 11 -1.77 -9.25 13.25
CA SER A 11 -1.70 -8.68 11.90
C SER A 11 -1.93 -9.75 10.83
N CYS A 12 -1.42 -10.97 11.00
CA CYS A 12 -1.71 -12.10 10.10
C CYS A 12 -3.20 -12.48 10.12
N VAL A 13 -3.84 -12.50 11.30
CA VAL A 13 -5.27 -12.81 11.43
C VAL A 13 -6.12 -11.71 10.79
N LEU A 14 -5.79 -10.43 11.02
CA LEU A 14 -6.46 -9.30 10.37
C LEU A 14 -6.22 -9.26 8.86
N ALA A 15 -5.01 -9.58 8.40
CA ALA A 15 -4.71 -9.68 6.97
C ALA A 15 -5.47 -10.85 6.33
N GLY A 16 -5.59 -11.99 7.02
CA GLY A 16 -6.39 -13.13 6.56
C GLY A 16 -7.90 -12.82 6.50
N TYR A 17 -8.43 -12.12 7.51
CA TYR A 17 -9.82 -11.67 7.50
C TYR A 17 -10.08 -10.57 6.47
N GLY A 18 -9.16 -9.61 6.32
CA GLY A 18 -9.22 -8.56 5.30
C GLY A 18 -9.14 -9.14 3.88
N ALA A 19 -8.27 -10.12 3.65
CA ALA A 19 -8.17 -10.84 2.38
C ALA A 19 -9.44 -11.66 2.07
N SER A 20 -10.11 -12.21 3.09
CA SER A 20 -11.42 -12.88 2.91
C SER A 20 -12.57 -11.91 2.61
N LEU A 21 -12.37 -10.61 2.88
CA LEU A 21 -13.32 -9.52 2.63
C LEU A 21 -13.12 -8.82 1.29
N LEU A 22 -12.03 -9.06 0.56
CA LEU A 22 -11.85 -8.58 -0.81
C LEU A 22 -12.22 -9.70 -1.80
N PRO A 23 -13.39 -9.62 -2.46
CA PRO A 23 -13.74 -10.56 -3.52
C PRO A 23 -12.67 -10.56 -4.61
N HIS A 24 -12.26 -11.75 -5.08
CA HIS A 24 -11.34 -11.91 -6.21
C HIS A 24 -11.70 -11.01 -7.40
N ASP A 25 -12.99 -10.82 -7.67
CA ASP A 25 -13.51 -9.97 -8.75
C ASP A 25 -13.15 -8.49 -8.57
N THR A 26 -13.05 -8.00 -7.34
CA THR A 26 -12.72 -6.60 -7.04
C THR A 26 -11.23 -6.35 -7.27
N ILE A 27 -10.38 -7.28 -6.85
CA ILE A 27 -8.93 -7.19 -7.05
C ILE A 27 -8.60 -7.30 -8.54
N HIS A 28 -9.21 -8.23 -9.27
CA HIS A 28 -8.96 -8.40 -10.70
C HIS A 28 -9.45 -7.20 -11.54
N ASN A 29 -10.57 -6.58 -11.17
CA ASN A 29 -11.06 -5.35 -11.83
C ASN A 29 -10.24 -4.10 -11.49
N TRP A 30 -9.62 -4.04 -10.31
CA TRP A 30 -8.89 -2.86 -9.84
C TRP A 30 -7.39 -2.91 -10.14
N PHE A 31 -6.81 -4.11 -10.12
CA PHE A 31 -5.38 -4.40 -10.18
C PHE A 31 -5.01 -5.45 -11.24
N GLY A 32 -5.94 -5.84 -12.11
CA GLY A 32 -5.66 -6.79 -13.18
C GLY A 32 -4.68 -6.26 -14.25
N PRO A 33 -4.28 -7.11 -15.21
CA PRO A 33 -3.25 -6.81 -16.21
C PRO A 33 -3.51 -5.57 -17.08
N GLN A 34 -4.78 -5.17 -17.22
CA GLN A 34 -5.17 -3.99 -18.00
C GLN A 34 -5.19 -2.68 -17.18
N SER A 35 -4.84 -2.72 -15.90
CA SER A 35 -5.03 -1.56 -15.01
C SER A 35 -4.11 -0.39 -15.34
N GLY A 36 -2.91 -0.67 -15.88
CA GLY A 36 -1.93 0.35 -16.28
C GLY A 36 -1.76 1.47 -15.25
N ILE A 37 -1.74 2.72 -15.73
CA ILE A 37 -1.61 3.92 -14.87
C ILE A 37 -2.76 4.08 -13.86
N LEU A 38 -3.97 3.62 -14.19
CA LEU A 38 -5.10 3.68 -13.25
C LEU A 38 -4.93 2.70 -12.09
N GLY A 39 -4.31 1.54 -12.34
CA GLY A 39 -3.93 0.56 -11.31
C GLY A 39 -2.95 1.16 -10.31
N LEU A 40 -1.96 1.91 -10.80
CA LEU A 40 -0.96 2.62 -9.99
C LEU A 40 -1.59 3.67 -9.06
N ILE A 41 -2.54 4.46 -9.56
CA ILE A 41 -3.26 5.44 -8.76
C ILE A 41 -4.10 4.74 -7.69
N ARG A 42 -4.82 3.67 -8.05
CA ARG A 42 -5.62 2.88 -7.09
C ARG A 42 -4.74 2.21 -6.04
N ALA A 43 -3.56 1.72 -6.41
CA ALA A 43 -2.58 1.13 -5.50
C ALA A 43 -2.06 2.16 -4.52
N THR A 44 -1.78 3.37 -5.00
CA THR A 44 -1.38 4.51 -4.16
C THR A 44 -2.48 4.85 -3.16
N LEU A 45 -3.72 5.01 -3.59
CA LEU A 45 -4.86 5.29 -2.70
C LEU A 45 -5.07 4.19 -1.67
N THR A 46 -4.95 2.92 -2.09
CA THR A 46 -5.07 1.77 -1.19
C THR A 46 -3.97 1.77 -0.14
N GLY A 47 -2.71 2.06 -0.54
CA GLY A 47 -1.60 2.16 0.41
C GLY A 47 -1.78 3.27 1.46
N ILE A 48 -2.39 4.41 1.10
CA ILE A 48 -2.72 5.48 2.05
C ILE A 48 -3.67 4.97 3.15
N ILE A 49 -4.64 4.15 2.76
CA ILE A 49 -5.73 3.64 3.61
C ILE A 49 -5.31 2.37 4.38
N VAL A 50 -4.25 1.67 3.96
CA VAL A 50 -3.77 0.45 4.63
C VAL A 50 -2.64 0.80 5.61
N PRO A 51 -2.96 1.12 6.88
CA PRO A 51 -1.96 1.24 7.91
C PRO A 51 -1.63 -0.12 8.49
N GLY A 52 -0.37 -0.32 8.87
CA GLY A 52 0.04 -1.56 9.53
C GLY A 52 1.52 -1.89 9.43
N GLY A 53 2.30 -1.04 8.74
CA GLY A 53 3.72 -1.31 8.55
C GLY A 53 3.93 -2.58 7.71
N PRO A 54 5.16 -3.12 7.68
CA PRO A 54 5.49 -4.30 6.89
C PRO A 54 4.62 -5.53 7.24
N TYR A 55 4.13 -5.61 8.47
CA TYR A 55 3.40 -6.78 8.99
C TYR A 55 2.00 -6.99 8.41
N VAL A 56 1.36 -5.93 7.90
CA VAL A 56 0.06 -6.02 7.21
C VAL A 56 0.26 -5.99 5.70
N VAL A 57 1.24 -5.20 5.24
CA VAL A 57 1.44 -4.93 3.82
C VAL A 57 2.06 -6.14 3.10
N PHE A 58 3.01 -6.86 3.71
CA PHE A 58 3.61 -8.04 3.07
C PHE A 58 2.61 -9.19 2.86
N PRO A 59 1.78 -9.59 3.84
CA PRO A 59 0.73 -10.57 3.61
C PRO A 59 -0.29 -10.12 2.55
N LEU A 60 -0.67 -8.84 2.55
CA LEU A 60 -1.56 -8.29 1.53
C LEU A 60 -0.95 -8.42 0.13
N ILE A 61 0.33 -8.07 -0.01
CA ILE A 61 1.07 -8.22 -1.26
C ILE A 61 1.14 -9.70 -1.68
N ASP A 62 1.42 -10.64 -0.77
CA ASP A 62 1.44 -12.08 -1.09
C ASP A 62 0.09 -12.55 -1.65
N VAL A 63 -1.03 -12.11 -1.05
CA VAL A 63 -2.38 -12.41 -1.56
C VAL A 63 -2.58 -11.83 -2.96
N LEU A 64 -2.20 -10.57 -3.19
CA LEU A 64 -2.31 -9.93 -4.51
C LEU A 64 -1.45 -10.64 -5.56
N TYR A 65 -0.22 -11.05 -5.21
CA TYR A 65 0.66 -11.81 -6.09
C TYR A 65 0.07 -13.15 -6.50
N ARG A 66 -0.51 -13.90 -5.54
CA ARG A 66 -1.21 -15.17 -5.84
C ARG A 66 -2.40 -14.99 -6.76
N GLN A 67 -2.97 -13.78 -6.82
CA GLN A 67 -4.06 -13.41 -7.71
C GLN A 67 -3.59 -12.87 -9.07
N GLY A 68 -2.29 -12.88 -9.35
CA GLY A 68 -1.73 -12.48 -10.65
C GLY A 68 -1.55 -10.97 -10.81
N VAL A 69 -1.55 -10.21 -9.72
CA VAL A 69 -1.26 -8.77 -9.73
C VAL A 69 0.22 -8.54 -10.07
N GLY A 70 0.49 -7.53 -10.89
CA GLY A 70 1.83 -7.16 -11.32
C GLY A 70 2.73 -6.64 -10.19
N ILE A 71 4.04 -6.79 -10.38
CA ILE A 71 5.07 -6.32 -9.44
C ILE A 71 4.98 -4.79 -9.23
N ASP A 72 4.63 -4.06 -10.29
CA ASP A 72 4.42 -2.63 -10.30
C ASP A 72 3.37 -2.18 -9.27
N ILE A 73 2.23 -2.87 -9.21
CA ILE A 73 1.16 -2.58 -8.26
C ILE A 73 1.59 -2.91 -6.83
N ALA A 74 2.26 -4.05 -6.62
CA ALA A 74 2.74 -4.46 -5.31
C ALA A 74 3.75 -3.47 -4.72
N VAL A 75 4.73 -3.06 -5.51
CA VAL A 75 5.75 -2.07 -5.10
C VAL A 75 5.11 -0.72 -4.82
N THR A 76 4.19 -0.27 -5.67
CA THR A 76 3.48 1.01 -5.49
C THR A 76 2.66 1.02 -4.21
N LEU A 77 1.93 -0.07 -3.93
CA LEU A 77 1.17 -0.23 -2.71
C LEU A 77 2.07 -0.21 -1.48
N PHE A 78 3.21 -0.93 -1.54
CA PHE A 78 4.20 -0.94 -0.47
C PHE A 78 4.74 0.46 -0.17
N VAL A 79 5.26 1.15 -1.18
CA VAL A 79 5.85 2.49 -1.03
C VAL A 79 4.82 3.50 -0.53
N SER A 80 3.59 3.46 -1.06
CA SER A 80 2.50 4.32 -0.62
C SER A 80 2.18 4.12 0.86
N SER A 81 2.08 2.86 1.29
CA SER A 81 1.78 2.53 2.70
C SER A 81 2.84 2.99 3.69
N MET A 82 4.08 3.21 3.23
CA MET A 82 5.17 3.73 4.07
C MET A 82 5.27 5.26 4.01
N MET A 83 5.12 5.86 2.83
CA MET A 83 5.30 7.31 2.65
C MET A 83 4.05 8.12 2.99
N LEU A 84 2.86 7.56 2.77
CA LEU A 84 1.59 8.28 2.79
C LEU A 84 0.59 7.72 3.81
N ALA A 85 1.09 7.00 4.82
CA ALA A 85 0.26 6.37 5.84
C ALA A 85 -0.62 7.40 6.57
N LEU A 86 -1.93 7.41 6.28
CA LEU A 86 -2.87 8.38 6.84
C LEU A 86 -2.85 8.50 8.38
N PRO A 87 -2.67 7.41 9.17
CA PRO A 87 -2.65 7.53 10.63
C PRO A 87 -1.46 8.30 11.19
N THR A 88 -0.45 8.63 10.38
CA THR A 88 0.66 9.49 10.81
C THR A 88 0.26 10.96 10.89
N LEU A 89 -0.77 11.38 10.14
CA LEU A 89 -1.21 12.77 10.00
C LEU A 89 -1.66 13.41 11.34
N PRO A 90 -2.44 12.74 12.21
CA PRO A 90 -2.79 13.26 13.53
C PRO A 90 -1.60 13.45 14.48
N PHE A 91 -0.52 12.69 14.28
CA PHE A 91 0.72 12.86 15.04
C PHE A 91 1.61 13.93 14.42
N GLU A 92 1.58 14.14 13.11
CA GLU A 92 2.42 15.13 12.46
C GLU A 92 1.95 16.57 12.68
N LEU A 93 0.63 16.77 12.65
CA LEU A 93 0.03 18.09 12.80
C LEU A 93 0.43 18.82 14.11
N PRO A 94 0.31 18.21 15.31
CA PRO A 94 0.63 18.89 16.55
C PRO A 94 2.14 19.02 16.79
N PHE A 95 2.97 18.11 16.28
CA PHE A 95 4.41 18.11 16.56
C PHE A 95 5.23 18.91 15.52
N LEU A 96 4.93 18.78 14.23
CA LEU A 96 5.70 19.39 13.14
C LEU A 96 4.92 20.47 12.38
N GLY A 97 3.60 20.57 12.60
CA GLY A 97 2.75 21.57 11.98
C GLY A 97 2.26 21.18 10.57
N TRP A 98 1.26 21.92 10.09
CA TRP A 98 0.55 21.60 8.84
C TRP A 98 1.45 21.70 7.59
N ARG A 99 2.41 22.64 7.59
CA ARG A 99 3.32 22.86 6.44
C ARG A 99 4.20 21.63 6.20
N PHE A 100 4.71 21.03 7.26
CA PHE A 100 5.52 19.81 7.16
C PHE A 100 4.69 18.65 6.60
N ALA A 101 3.52 18.41 7.18
CA ALA A 101 2.62 17.34 6.72
C ALA A 101 2.25 17.51 5.25
N ALA A 102 1.83 18.71 4.82
CA ALA A 102 1.45 18.98 3.44
C ALA A 102 2.61 18.72 2.45
N VAL A 103 3.81 19.23 2.74
CA VAL A 103 4.99 19.01 1.89
C VAL A 103 5.36 17.52 1.84
N ARG A 104 5.33 16.83 2.99
CA ARG A 104 5.66 15.40 3.06
C ARG A 104 4.70 14.55 2.24
N TYR A 105 3.39 14.79 2.35
CA TYR A 105 2.39 14.06 1.58
C TYR A 105 2.48 14.37 0.08
N LEU A 106 2.73 15.62 -0.30
CA LEU A 106 2.84 16.01 -1.71
C LEU A 106 4.06 15.38 -2.37
N ILE A 107 5.22 15.42 -1.71
CA ILE A 107 6.45 14.75 -2.18
C ILE A 107 6.25 13.23 -2.19
N GLY A 108 5.67 12.67 -1.13
CA GLY A 108 5.43 11.22 -1.04
C GLY A 108 4.50 10.71 -2.13
N PHE A 109 3.49 11.49 -2.50
CA PHE A 109 2.56 11.13 -3.57
C PHE A 109 3.26 11.11 -4.93
N GLY A 110 4.07 12.14 -5.21
CA GLY A 110 4.91 12.17 -6.41
C GLY A 110 5.90 11.00 -6.46
N PHE A 111 6.58 10.72 -5.35
CA PHE A 111 7.57 9.64 -5.27
C PHE A 111 6.95 8.25 -5.43
N THR A 112 5.77 8.03 -4.85
CA THR A 112 5.04 6.77 -4.99
C THR A 112 4.66 6.54 -6.45
N LEU A 113 4.09 7.55 -7.11
CA LEU A 113 3.73 7.46 -8.53
C LEU A 113 4.95 7.23 -9.41
N LEU A 114 6.07 7.91 -9.14
CA LEU A 114 7.33 7.71 -9.86
C LEU A 114 7.85 6.28 -9.70
N THR A 115 7.84 5.75 -8.48
CA THR A 115 8.33 4.38 -8.23
C THR A 115 7.45 3.36 -8.96
N GLY A 116 6.14 3.58 -8.94
CA GLY A 116 5.20 2.74 -9.65
C GLY A 116 5.34 2.80 -11.16
N THR A 117 5.50 3.98 -11.77
CA THR A 117 5.73 4.10 -13.21
C THR A 117 7.07 3.51 -13.64
N ILE A 118 8.13 3.66 -12.85
CA ILE A 118 9.42 3.01 -13.09
C ILE A 118 9.21 1.49 -13.09
N THR A 119 8.58 0.94 -12.05
CA THR A 119 8.38 -0.51 -11.95
C THR A 119 7.50 -1.03 -13.10
N TRP A 120 6.49 -0.27 -13.50
CA TRP A 120 5.64 -0.58 -14.65
C TRP A 120 6.44 -0.58 -15.97
N ILE A 121 7.39 0.32 -16.17
CA ILE A 121 8.25 0.31 -17.37
C ILE A 121 9.18 -0.92 -17.39
N PHE A 122 9.69 -1.34 -16.23
CA PHE A 122 10.65 -2.45 -16.15
C PHE A 122 10.00 -3.85 -16.11
N PHE A 123 8.83 -3.97 -15.49
CA PHE A 123 8.16 -5.26 -15.21
C PHE A 123 6.73 -5.35 -15.76
N GLY A 124 6.18 -4.26 -16.30
CA GLY A 124 4.84 -4.20 -16.89
C GLY A 124 4.77 -4.49 -18.39
N VAL A 125 5.85 -5.05 -18.98
CA VAL A 125 5.94 -5.55 -20.37
C VAL A 125 6.00 -7.08 -20.36
#